data_AF-A0A914FD69-F1
#
_entry.id   AF-A0A914FD69-F1
#
_cell.length_a   1.000
_cell.length_b   1.000
_cell.length_c   1.000
_cell.angle_alpha   90.00
_cell.angle_beta   90.00
_cell.angle_gamma   90.00
#
_symmetry.space_group_name_H-M   'P 1'
#
loop_
_entity.id
_entity.type
_entity.pdbx_description
1 polymer ?
#
loop_
_entity_poly.entity_id
_entity_poly.type
_entity_poly.pdbx_seq_one_letter_code
_entity_poly.pdbx_strand_id
1 'polypeptide(L)'
;MLGFFVTFVVSRWLAILNGIGWIDNSAMAFATFIHGEDENTKLLRRTLIRYMVLNQALVLRDISMQVRKRFPTLETLIAAGLLTSAECKLIESINDHYSRYWVPLQWCHQHLCKARADAKIPNDNLLGRTLAEIHTFQQGLATLLKFDWVPVPLIYPQLIFMSVRIYFILYVFWNETQIAPLYTKKTAKRYVSPLIGSAAGVNLLNGATTIKMMPHQNVLNTLNDSERKPLINIEYLEKNF
;
A
#
# COMPACT_ATOMS: atom_id res chain seq x y z
N MET A 1 18.75 -4.63 11.75
CA MET A 1 19.19 -3.99 10.49
C MET A 1 18.42 -4.49 9.27
N LEU A 2 18.48 -5.78 8.94
CA LEU A 2 17.77 -6.33 7.77
C LEU A 2 16.25 -6.09 7.82
N GLY A 3 15.59 -6.44 8.93
CA GLY A 3 14.14 -6.25 9.07
C GLY A 3 13.70 -4.80 8.88
N PHE A 4 14.40 -3.84 9.50
CA PHE A 4 14.13 -2.41 9.34
C PHE A 4 14.22 -1.96 7.88
N PHE A 5 15.27 -2.38 7.16
CA PHE A 5 15.44 -2.02 5.75
C PHE A 5 14.42 -2.67 4.84
N VAL A 6 14.09 -3.95 5.07
CA VAL A 6 13.03 -4.63 4.31
C VAL A 6 11.70 -3.90 4.50
N THR A 7 11.33 -3.57 5.74
CA THR A 7 10.13 -2.77 6.01
C THR A 7 10.16 -1.42 5.29
N PHE A 8 11.29 -0.71 5.31
CA PHE A 8 11.44 0.55 4.57
C PHE A 8 11.25 0.39 3.05
N VAL A 9 11.86 -0.64 2.45
CA VAL A 9 11.72 -0.93 1.02
C VAL A 9 10.28 -1.30 0.66
N VAL A 10 9.63 -2.14 1.47
CA VAL A 10 8.23 -2.54 1.27
C VAL A 10 7.29 -1.35 1.39
N SER A 11 7.46 -0.48 2.39
CA SER A 11 6.66 0.73 2.54
C SER A 11 6.79 1.66 1.33
N ARG A 12 8.01 1.81 0.80
CA ARG A 12 8.24 2.60 -0.42
C ARG A 12 7.61 1.95 -1.65
N TRP A 13 7.68 0.63 -1.78
CA TRP A 13 7.04 -0.11 -2.88
C TRP A 13 5.52 0.04 -2.85
N LEU A 14 4.89 -0.05 -1.67
CA LEU A 14 3.45 0.19 -1.51
C LEU A 14 3.06 1.63 -1.89
N ALA A 15 3.87 2.61 -1.51
CA ALA A 15 3.63 4.01 -1.89
C ALA A 15 3.73 4.22 -3.41
N ILE A 16 4.65 3.52 -4.09
CA ILE A 16 4.74 3.52 -5.55
C ILE A 16 3.47 2.91 -6.16
N LEU A 17 3.01 1.76 -5.67
CA LEU A 17 1.78 1.13 -6.19
C LEU A 17 0.55 2.02 -6.03
N ASN A 18 0.41 2.67 -4.87
CA ASN A 18 -0.69 3.59 -4.63
C ASN A 18 -0.59 4.87 -5.49
N GLY A 19 0.60 5.22 -5.98
CA GLY A 19 0.88 6.40 -6.79
C GLY A 19 0.70 6.22 -8.31
N ILE A 20 0.38 5.02 -8.81
CA ILE A 20 0.26 4.75 -10.27
C ILE A 20 -0.78 5.63 -10.98
N GLY A 21 -1.73 6.20 -10.24
CA GLY A 21 -2.74 7.12 -10.77
C GLY A 21 -3.78 6.36 -11.59
N TRP A 22 -4.77 5.77 -10.91
CA TRP A 22 -5.90 5.09 -11.58
C TRP A 22 -6.87 6.13 -12.15
N ILE A 23 -7.31 5.92 -13.39
CA ILE A 23 -8.19 6.86 -14.11
C ILE A 23 -9.67 6.67 -13.76
N ASP A 24 -10.02 5.57 -13.09
CA ASP A 24 -11.39 5.10 -12.88
C ASP A 24 -12.27 6.13 -12.15
N ASN A 25 -11.75 6.74 -11.08
CA ASN A 25 -12.46 7.76 -10.31
C ASN A 25 -12.73 9.01 -11.17
N SER A 26 -11.73 9.47 -11.91
CA SER A 26 -11.87 10.64 -12.79
C SER A 26 -12.79 10.34 -13.97
N ALA A 27 -12.75 9.13 -14.54
CA ALA A 27 -13.65 8.70 -15.60
C ALA A 27 -15.11 8.66 -15.13
N MET A 28 -15.35 8.12 -13.92
CA MET A 28 -16.67 8.12 -13.29
C MET A 28 -17.16 9.56 -13.02
N ALA A 29 -16.28 10.43 -12.54
CA ALA A 29 -16.59 11.85 -12.33
C ALA A 29 -16.95 12.56 -13.65
N PHE A 30 -16.19 12.34 -14.73
CA PHE A 30 -16.51 12.93 -16.04
C PHE A 30 -17.82 12.40 -16.62
N ALA A 31 -18.12 11.12 -16.43
CA ALA A 31 -19.37 10.52 -16.89
C ALA A 31 -20.59 11.08 -16.17
N THR A 32 -20.47 11.37 -14.87
CA THR A 32 -21.58 11.82 -14.02
C THR A 32 -21.76 13.34 -13.99
N PHE A 33 -20.66 14.11 -14.01
CA PHE A 33 -20.73 15.57 -13.84
C PHE A 33 -20.86 16.34 -15.16
N ILE A 34 -20.42 15.77 -16.28
CA ILE A 34 -20.54 16.39 -17.62
C ILE A 34 -21.81 15.88 -18.28
N HIS A 35 -22.83 16.73 -18.36
CA HIS A 35 -24.15 16.39 -18.89
C HIS A 35 -24.23 16.64 -20.39
N GLY A 36 -25.01 15.82 -21.09
CA GLY A 36 -25.26 15.96 -22.52
C GLY A 36 -25.00 14.67 -23.29
N GLU A 37 -25.91 14.38 -24.22
CA GLU A 37 -25.85 13.23 -25.14
C GLU A 37 -25.31 13.61 -26.52
N ASP A 38 -25.04 14.90 -26.74
CA ASP A 38 -24.47 15.41 -27.99
C ASP A 38 -23.13 14.73 -28.31
N GLU A 39 -22.87 14.54 -29.60
CA GLU A 39 -21.58 14.01 -30.08
C GLU A 39 -20.39 14.84 -29.58
N ASN A 40 -20.55 16.16 -29.49
CA ASN A 40 -19.53 17.06 -28.94
C ASN A 40 -19.24 16.77 -27.46
N THR A 41 -20.27 16.46 -26.66
CA THR A 41 -20.11 16.12 -25.24
C THR A 41 -19.49 14.74 -25.06
N LYS A 42 -19.85 13.77 -25.92
CA LYS A 42 -19.19 12.46 -25.95
C LYS A 42 -17.70 12.60 -26.30
N LEU A 43 -17.38 13.41 -27.31
CA LEU A 43 -16.01 13.71 -27.72
C LEU A 43 -15.22 14.38 -26.59
N LEU A 44 -15.84 15.33 -25.87
CA LEU A 44 -15.24 15.98 -24.72
C LEU A 44 -14.85 14.98 -23.62
N ARG A 45 -15.78 14.10 -23.19
CA ARG A 45 -15.50 13.07 -22.17
C ARG A 45 -14.36 12.14 -22.60
N ARG A 46 -14.35 11.70 -23.86
CA ARG A 46 -13.27 10.87 -24.43
C ARG A 46 -11.93 11.61 -24.46
N THR A 47 -11.94 12.89 -24.78
CA THR A 47 -10.73 13.73 -24.88
C THR A 47 -10.11 13.96 -23.50
N LEU A 48 -10.93 14.23 -22.47
CA LEU A 48 -10.47 14.39 -21.08
C LEU A 48 -9.76 13.12 -20.57
N ILE A 49 -10.37 11.95 -20.75
CA ILE A 49 -9.75 10.67 -20.35
C ILE A 49 -8.46 10.43 -21.14
N ARG A 50 -8.47 10.65 -22.46
CA ARG A 50 -7.28 10.49 -23.30
C ARG A 50 -6.13 11.38 -22.84
N TYR A 51 -6.38 12.62 -22.45
CA TYR A 51 -5.34 13.51 -21.93
C TYR A 51 -4.80 13.07 -20.57
N MET A 52 -5.62 12.51 -19.69
CA MET A 52 -5.13 11.90 -18.43
C MET A 52 -4.24 10.69 -18.70
N VAL A 53 -4.65 9.80 -19.61
CA VAL A 53 -3.84 8.63 -20.01
C VAL A 53 -2.56 9.07 -20.72
N LEU A 54 -2.61 10.12 -21.54
CA LEU A 54 -1.42 10.70 -22.18
C LEU A 54 -0.44 11.25 -21.15
N ASN A 55 -0.92 11.97 -20.12
CA ASN A 55 -0.07 12.43 -19.02
C ASN A 55 0.59 11.24 -18.30
N GLN A 56 -0.18 10.19 -17.96
CA GLN A 56 0.35 8.97 -17.36
C GLN A 56 1.41 8.31 -18.24
N ALA A 57 1.17 8.18 -19.54
CA ALA A 57 2.11 7.60 -20.48
C ALA A 57 3.42 8.40 -20.57
N LEU A 58 3.33 9.73 -20.60
CA LEU A 58 4.51 10.61 -20.60
C LEU A 58 5.34 10.46 -19.32
N VAL A 59 4.69 10.44 -18.14
CA VAL A 59 5.38 10.25 -16.85
C VAL A 59 6.00 8.86 -16.75
N LEU A 60 5.24 7.81 -17.07
CA LEU A 60 5.72 6.43 -16.97
C LEU A 60 6.83 6.12 -17.98
N ARG A 61 6.86 6.78 -19.15
CA ARG A 61 7.96 6.68 -20.11
C ARG A 61 9.28 7.20 -19.53
N ASP A 62 9.22 8.18 -18.64
CA ASP A 62 10.40 8.77 -18.02
C ASP A 62 10.95 7.89 -16.89
N ILE A 63 10.07 7.20 -16.14
CA ILE A 63 10.44 6.40 -14.97
C ILE A 63 10.65 4.90 -15.31
N SER A 64 9.81 4.33 -16.18
CA SER A 64 9.81 2.89 -16.47
C SER A 64 10.50 2.57 -17.80
N MET A 65 11.56 1.77 -17.73
CA MET A 65 12.27 1.28 -18.92
C MET A 65 11.38 0.44 -19.84
N GLN A 66 10.39 -0.28 -19.31
CA GLN A 66 9.46 -1.07 -20.13
C GLN A 66 8.55 -0.16 -20.96
N VAL A 67 8.03 0.91 -20.35
CA VAL A 67 7.19 1.89 -21.03
C VAL A 67 8.02 2.71 -22.02
N ARG A 68 9.26 3.07 -21.67
CA ARG A 68 10.20 3.73 -22.58
C ARG A 68 10.50 2.91 -23.83
N LYS A 69 10.67 1.59 -23.71
CA LYS A 69 10.86 0.70 -24.87
C LYS A 69 9.62 0.62 -25.76
N ARG A 70 8.42 0.67 -25.17
CA ARG A 70 7.16 0.66 -25.92
C ARG A 70 6.87 1.98 -26.61
N PHE A 71 7.18 3.10 -25.95
CA PHE A 71 6.91 4.45 -26.44
C PHE A 71 8.19 5.31 -26.43
N PRO A 72 9.17 5.04 -27.30
CA PRO A 72 10.45 5.75 -27.29
C PRO A 72 10.32 7.22 -27.73
N THR A 73 9.46 7.52 -28.70
CA THR A 73 9.31 8.86 -29.29
C THR A 73 7.87 9.36 -29.19
N LEU A 74 7.64 10.68 -29.35
CA LEU A 74 6.29 11.23 -29.40
C LEU A 74 5.49 10.66 -30.59
N GLU A 75 6.15 10.35 -31.71
CA GLU A 75 5.52 9.70 -32.86
C GLU A 75 4.91 8.35 -32.52
N THR A 76 5.56 7.55 -31.66
CA THR A 76 4.99 6.27 -31.20
C THR A 76 3.73 6.46 -30.34
N LEU A 77 3.58 7.60 -29.66
CA LEU A 77 2.35 7.95 -28.95
C LEU A 77 1.24 8.36 -29.92
N ILE A 78 1.58 8.97 -31.05
CA ILE A 78 0.64 9.27 -32.14
C ILE A 78 0.16 7.97 -32.78
N ALA A 79 1.08 7.07 -33.11
CA ALA A 79 0.76 5.76 -33.68
C ALA A 79 -0.13 4.92 -32.75
N ALA A 80 0.04 5.06 -31.43
CA ALA A 80 -0.80 4.43 -30.42
C ALA A 80 -2.18 5.10 -30.22
N GLY A 81 -2.45 6.23 -30.88
CA GLY A 81 -3.70 6.97 -30.77
C GLY A 81 -3.87 7.75 -29.46
N LEU A 82 -2.81 7.90 -28.66
CA LEU A 82 -2.85 8.67 -27.41
C LEU A 82 -2.74 10.19 -27.69
N LEU A 83 -2.01 10.55 -28.73
CA LEU A 83 -1.72 11.93 -29.11
C LEU A 83 -2.15 12.17 -30.56
N THR A 84 -2.75 13.33 -30.88
CA THR A 84 -2.99 13.69 -32.28
C THR A 84 -1.78 14.40 -32.88
N SER A 85 -1.63 14.38 -34.21
CA SER A 85 -0.52 15.06 -34.89
C SER A 85 -0.53 16.58 -34.65
N ALA A 86 -1.71 17.19 -34.53
CA ALA A 86 -1.87 18.59 -34.19
C ALA A 86 -1.42 18.89 -32.75
N GLU A 87 -1.80 18.05 -31.79
CA GLU A 87 -1.37 18.19 -30.39
C GLU A 87 0.14 17.98 -30.22
N CYS A 88 0.75 17.07 -30.99
CA CYS A 88 2.19 16.87 -30.96
C CYS A 88 2.94 18.14 -31.35
N LYS A 89 2.51 18.81 -32.42
CA LYS A 89 3.08 20.10 -32.84
C LYS A 89 2.93 21.17 -31.77
N LEU A 90 1.81 21.19 -31.04
CA LEU A 90 1.62 22.11 -29.92
C LEU A 90 2.59 21.81 -28.78
N ILE A 91 2.79 20.55 -28.40
CA ILE A 91 3.76 20.15 -27.37
C ILE A 91 5.18 20.53 -27.80
N GLU A 92 5.54 20.33 -29.07
CA GLU A 92 6.86 20.67 -29.62
C GLU A 92 7.09 22.18 -29.72
N SER A 93 6.03 22.96 -29.94
CA SER A 93 6.10 24.43 -29.98
C SER A 93 6.46 25.05 -28.62
N ILE A 94 6.24 24.32 -27.53
CA ILE A 94 6.57 24.76 -26.17
C ILE A 94 8.08 24.52 -25.95
N ASN A 95 8.86 25.58 -26.12
CA ASN A 95 10.30 25.56 -25.91
C ASN A 95 10.64 25.63 -24.41
N ASP A 96 10.54 24.49 -23.72
CA ASP A 96 10.94 24.32 -22.33
C ASP A 96 12.04 23.24 -22.21
N HIS A 97 13.00 23.46 -21.32
CA HIS A 97 14.06 22.51 -21.00
C HIS A 97 13.55 21.31 -20.18
N TYR A 98 12.44 21.48 -19.46
CA TYR A 98 11.87 20.42 -18.61
C TYR A 98 10.91 19.51 -19.37
N SER A 99 10.61 18.34 -18.78
CA SER A 99 9.67 17.39 -19.37
C SER A 99 8.24 17.96 -19.39
N ARG A 100 7.64 17.91 -20.57
CA ARG A 100 6.34 18.52 -20.89
C ARG A 100 5.13 17.65 -20.50
N TYR A 101 5.27 16.80 -19.47
CA TYR A 101 4.19 15.90 -19.04
C TYR A 101 2.98 16.66 -18.49
N TRP A 102 3.15 17.89 -17.99
CA TRP A 102 2.07 18.70 -17.42
C TRP A 102 1.08 19.24 -18.47
N VAL A 103 1.48 19.31 -19.74
CA VAL A 103 0.70 19.95 -20.82
C VAL A 103 -0.68 19.32 -21.03
N PRO A 104 -0.83 17.97 -21.12
CA PRO A 104 -2.16 17.36 -21.28
C PRO A 104 -3.10 17.63 -20.10
N LEU A 105 -2.58 17.70 -18.87
CA LEU A 105 -3.40 18.06 -17.72
C LEU A 105 -3.87 19.51 -17.81
N GLN A 106 -3.01 20.44 -18.23
CA GLN A 106 -3.42 21.83 -18.45
C GLN A 106 -4.56 21.93 -19.49
N TRP A 107 -4.49 21.14 -20.56
CA TRP A 107 -5.59 21.06 -21.54
C TRP A 107 -6.88 20.50 -20.92
N CYS A 108 -6.81 19.48 -20.05
CA CYS A 108 -7.99 19.03 -19.31
C CYS A 108 -8.67 20.17 -18.53
N HIS A 109 -7.88 20.97 -17.81
CA HIS A 109 -8.40 22.11 -17.06
C HIS A 109 -9.10 23.11 -17.99
N GLN A 110 -8.47 23.46 -19.12
CA GLN A 110 -9.06 24.37 -20.10
C GLN A 110 -10.38 23.82 -20.69
N HIS A 111 -10.44 22.53 -20.98
CA HIS A 111 -11.66 21.89 -21.49
C HIS A 111 -12.79 21.87 -20.45
N LEU A 112 -12.48 21.65 -19.17
CA LEU A 112 -13.47 21.71 -18.11
C LEU A 112 -14.00 23.12 -17.87
N CYS A 113 -13.13 24.14 -17.91
CA CYS A 113 -13.56 25.54 -17.84
C CYS A 113 -14.47 25.92 -19.02
N LYS A 114 -14.15 25.47 -20.23
CA LYS A 114 -15.01 25.66 -21.41
C LYS A 114 -16.35 24.94 -21.26
N ALA A 115 -16.34 23.68 -20.82
CA ALA A 115 -17.56 22.92 -20.60
C ALA A 115 -18.49 23.57 -19.55
N ARG A 116 -17.92 24.27 -18.57
CA ARG A 116 -18.68 25.06 -17.60
C ARG A 116 -19.28 26.33 -18.22
N ALA A 117 -18.53 27.02 -19.09
CA ALA A 117 -19.02 28.17 -19.84
C ALA A 117 -20.16 27.77 -20.80
N ASP A 118 -20.06 26.60 -21.42
CA ASP A 118 -21.07 26.02 -22.30
C ASP A 118 -22.27 25.40 -21.53
N ALA A 119 -22.35 25.64 -20.21
CA ALA A 119 -23.39 25.13 -19.30
C ALA A 119 -23.57 23.58 -19.32
N LYS A 120 -22.56 22.82 -19.77
CA LYS A 120 -22.56 21.34 -19.73
C LYS A 120 -22.31 20.81 -18.31
N ILE A 121 -21.63 21.60 -17.49
CA ILE A 121 -21.47 21.35 -16.06
C ILE A 121 -22.41 22.33 -15.33
N PRO A 122 -23.40 21.85 -14.56
CA PRO A 122 -24.47 22.71 -14.05
C PRO A 122 -24.01 23.61 -12.89
N ASN A 123 -23.09 23.15 -12.04
CA ASN A 123 -22.67 23.85 -10.83
C ASN A 123 -21.15 23.97 -10.72
N ASP A 124 -20.66 25.08 -10.18
CA ASP A 124 -19.23 25.31 -9.91
C ASP A 124 -18.66 24.30 -8.90
N ASN A 125 -19.49 23.82 -7.98
CA ASN A 125 -19.10 22.77 -7.06
C ASN A 125 -18.75 21.45 -7.79
N LEU A 126 -19.49 21.10 -8.84
CA LEU A 126 -19.20 19.90 -9.63
C LEU A 126 -17.91 20.08 -10.44
N LEU A 127 -17.67 21.28 -10.98
CA LEU A 127 -16.39 21.61 -11.60
C LEU A 127 -15.24 21.46 -10.59
N GLY A 128 -15.38 22.01 -9.38
CA GLY A 128 -14.39 21.89 -8.32
C GLY A 128 -14.09 20.43 -7.94
N ARG A 129 -15.13 19.59 -7.81
CA ARG A 129 -14.95 18.14 -7.57
C ARG A 129 -14.24 17.43 -8.72
N THR A 130 -14.61 17.75 -9.95
CA THR A 130 -13.98 17.18 -11.15
C THR A 130 -12.50 17.53 -11.23
N LEU A 131 -12.15 18.79 -10.93
CA LEU A 131 -10.76 19.25 -10.87
C LEU A 131 -10.00 18.60 -9.71
N ALA A 132 -10.64 18.40 -8.55
CA ALA A 132 -10.04 17.69 -7.43
C ALA A 132 -9.61 16.27 -7.81
N GLU A 133 -10.45 15.52 -8.54
CA GLU A 133 -10.09 14.18 -9.04
C GLU A 133 -8.85 14.20 -9.95
N ILE A 134 -8.76 15.20 -10.84
CA ILE A 134 -7.58 15.39 -11.70
C ILE A 134 -6.34 15.71 -10.86
N HIS A 135 -6.46 16.55 -9.84
CA HIS A 135 -5.36 16.87 -8.94
C HIS A 135 -4.91 15.67 -8.12
N THR A 136 -5.82 14.86 -7.59
CA THR A 136 -5.49 13.62 -6.88
C THR A 136 -4.72 12.65 -7.78
N PHE A 137 -5.16 12.49 -9.04
CA PHE A 137 -4.44 11.71 -10.04
C PHE A 137 -3.02 12.27 -10.29
N GLN A 138 -2.89 13.58 -10.48
CA GLN A 138 -1.61 14.25 -10.69
C GLN A 138 -0.67 14.09 -9.48
N GLN A 139 -1.21 14.15 -8.26
CA GLN A 139 -0.42 13.98 -7.03
C GLN A 139 0.14 12.56 -6.91
N GLY A 140 -0.60 11.54 -7.34
CA GLY A 140 -0.11 10.16 -7.44
C GLY A 140 1.12 10.08 -8.35
N LEU A 141 0.99 10.59 -9.58
CA LEU A 141 2.07 10.60 -10.56
C LEU A 141 3.27 11.46 -10.13
N ALA A 142 3.02 12.60 -9.48
CA ALA A 142 4.08 13.44 -8.91
C ALA A 142 4.84 12.73 -7.79
N THR A 143 4.17 11.88 -7.01
CA THR A 143 4.81 11.05 -5.99
C THR A 143 5.73 10.01 -6.62
N LEU A 144 5.34 9.44 -7.76
CA LEU A 144 6.22 8.55 -8.52
C LEU A 144 7.48 9.25 -9.03
N LEU A 145 7.34 10.46 -9.59
CA LEU A 145 8.47 11.26 -10.03
C LEU A 145 9.43 11.59 -8.88
N LYS A 146 8.89 11.89 -7.69
CA LYS A 146 9.72 12.10 -6.49
C LYS A 146 10.49 10.84 -6.09
N PHE A 147 9.86 9.67 -6.20
CA PHE A 147 10.55 8.42 -5.94
C PHE A 147 11.64 8.13 -6.97
N ASP A 148 11.39 8.37 -8.26
CA ASP A 148 12.44 8.22 -9.28
C ASP A 148 13.60 9.19 -9.06
N TRP A 149 13.30 10.45 -8.77
CA TRP A 149 14.31 11.49 -8.55
C TRP A 149 15.14 11.27 -7.29
N VAL A 150 14.52 10.79 -6.20
CA VAL A 150 15.19 10.54 -4.92
C VAL A 150 15.22 9.03 -4.65
N PRO A 151 16.27 8.32 -5.10
CA PRO A 151 16.48 6.92 -4.76
C PRO A 151 16.84 6.76 -3.28
N VAL A 152 16.76 5.52 -2.79
CA VAL A 152 17.23 5.18 -1.44
C VAL A 152 18.71 5.53 -1.32
N PRO A 153 19.16 6.24 -0.25
CA PRO A 153 20.56 6.57 -0.07
C PRO A 153 21.45 5.34 -0.19
N LEU A 154 22.46 5.45 -1.06
CA LEU A 154 23.27 4.32 -1.52
C LEU A 154 23.95 3.57 -0.35
N ILE A 155 24.26 4.27 0.74
CA ILE A 155 24.88 3.70 1.93
C ILE A 155 24.01 2.65 2.63
N TYR A 156 22.68 2.77 2.59
CA TYR A 156 21.79 1.84 3.29
C TYR A 156 21.85 0.42 2.70
N PRO A 157 21.64 0.20 1.38
CA PRO A 157 21.83 -1.11 0.77
C PRO A 157 23.26 -1.65 0.96
N GLN A 158 24.27 -0.79 0.84
CA GLN A 158 25.69 -1.19 0.96
C GLN A 158 26.00 -1.79 2.34
N LEU A 159 25.60 -1.12 3.43
CA LEU A 159 25.84 -1.60 4.80
C LEU A 159 25.16 -2.94 5.06
N ILE A 160 23.99 -3.15 4.48
CA ILE A 160 23.21 -4.37 4.67
C ILE A 160 23.81 -5.52 3.88
N PHE A 161 24.17 -5.30 2.61
CA PHE A 161 24.88 -6.31 1.83
C PHE A 161 26.21 -6.68 2.45
N MET A 162 26.96 -5.70 2.97
CA MET A 162 28.21 -5.96 3.68
C MET A 162 27.96 -6.81 4.93
N SER A 163 26.99 -6.43 5.77
CA SER A 163 26.66 -7.15 7.00
C SER A 163 26.23 -8.61 6.73
N VAL A 164 25.39 -8.83 5.72
CA VAL A 164 24.93 -10.16 5.31
C VAL A 164 26.09 -10.99 4.74
N ARG A 165 26.95 -10.40 3.90
CA ARG A 165 28.12 -11.09 3.34
C ARG A 165 29.12 -11.47 4.42
N ILE A 166 29.43 -10.57 5.35
CA ILE A 166 30.33 -10.86 6.48
C ILE A 166 29.77 -11.99 7.35
N TYR A 167 28.46 -11.98 7.63
CA TYR A 167 27.81 -13.07 8.36
C TYR A 167 28.01 -14.43 7.67
N PHE A 168 27.78 -14.52 6.36
CA PHE A 168 27.98 -15.78 5.63
C PHE A 168 29.46 -16.17 5.49
N ILE A 169 30.37 -15.20 5.35
CA ILE A 169 31.81 -15.46 5.34
C ILE A 169 32.25 -16.06 6.67
N LEU A 170 31.91 -15.43 7.79
CA LEU A 170 32.20 -15.94 9.13
C LEU A 170 31.55 -17.30 9.35
N TYR A 171 30.31 -17.48 8.90
CA TYR A 171 29.64 -18.78 8.95
C TYR A 171 30.45 -19.86 8.21
N VAL A 172 30.88 -19.62 6.98
CA VAL A 172 31.68 -20.59 6.20
C VAL A 172 33.01 -20.93 6.88
N PHE A 173 33.71 -19.94 7.46
CA PHE A 173 34.99 -20.17 8.12
C PHE A 173 34.86 -20.78 9.52
N TRP A 174 33.78 -20.49 10.24
CA TRP A 174 33.58 -20.89 11.65
C TRP A 174 32.63 -22.08 11.82
N ASN A 175 32.06 -22.64 10.74
CA ASN A 175 31.18 -23.80 10.86
C ASN A 175 31.96 -25.06 11.28
N GLU A 176 32.30 -25.15 12.57
CA GLU A 176 32.65 -26.40 13.21
C GLU A 176 31.48 -27.35 13.02
N THR A 177 31.74 -28.52 12.43
CA THR A 177 30.78 -29.62 12.20
C THR A 177 30.20 -30.22 13.48
N GLN A 178 30.37 -29.57 14.63
CA GLN A 178 29.92 -29.96 15.95
C GLN A 178 28.90 -28.92 16.46
N ILE A 179 27.67 -29.04 16.00
CA ILE A 179 26.56 -28.27 16.56
C ILE A 179 26.25 -28.88 17.94
N ALA A 180 26.73 -28.25 19.01
CA ALA A 180 26.32 -28.61 20.35
C ALA A 180 24.80 -28.44 20.43
N PRO A 181 24.03 -29.49 20.80
CA PRO A 181 22.59 -29.37 20.82
C PRO A 181 22.20 -28.36 21.91
N LEU A 182 21.35 -27.37 21.55
CA LEU A 182 20.78 -26.37 22.47
C LEU A 182 20.09 -27.02 23.68
N TYR A 183 19.71 -28.28 23.54
CA TYR A 183 19.11 -29.10 24.59
C TYR A 183 19.91 -30.39 24.76
N THR A 184 20.19 -30.77 26.00
CA THR A 184 20.69 -32.11 26.31
C THR A 184 19.69 -33.16 25.82
N LYS A 185 20.15 -34.33 25.37
CA LYS A 185 19.29 -35.44 24.89
C LYS A 185 18.15 -35.82 25.86
N LYS A 186 18.38 -35.59 27.17
CA LYS A 186 17.40 -35.80 28.26
C LYS A 186 16.29 -34.74 28.25
N THR A 187 16.62 -33.50 27.94
CA THR A 187 15.70 -32.35 27.87
C THR A 187 14.94 -32.32 26.54
N ALA A 188 15.57 -32.73 25.44
CA ALA A 188 14.93 -32.86 24.12
C ALA A 188 13.85 -33.97 24.07
N LYS A 189 13.92 -34.95 24.98
CA LYS A 189 12.91 -36.01 25.16
C LYS A 189 11.80 -35.63 26.15
N ARG A 190 11.86 -34.46 26.80
CA ARG A 190 10.74 -33.99 27.62
C ARG A 190 9.61 -33.60 26.69
N TYR A 191 8.47 -34.24 26.87
CA TYR A 191 7.21 -33.79 26.31
C TYR A 191 6.93 -32.39 26.89
N VAL A 192 6.97 -31.35 26.06
CA VAL A 192 6.42 -30.05 26.44
C VAL A 192 4.91 -30.22 26.26
N SER A 193 4.18 -30.26 27.37
CA SER A 193 2.77 -30.66 27.43
C SER A 193 1.90 -30.09 26.31
N PRO A 194 0.84 -30.82 25.89
CA PRO A 194 -0.25 -30.18 25.15
C PRO A 194 -0.85 -29.05 25.99
N LEU A 195 -1.66 -28.18 25.37
CA LEU A 195 -2.39 -27.10 26.06
C LEU A 195 -3.29 -27.71 27.16
N ILE A 196 -2.73 -27.84 28.35
CA ILE A 196 -3.40 -28.26 29.56
C ILE A 196 -3.70 -26.97 30.32
N GLY A 197 -4.98 -26.68 30.54
CA GLY A 197 -5.40 -25.49 31.28
C GLY A 197 -4.73 -25.42 32.64
N SER A 198 -4.55 -24.19 33.17
CA SER A 198 -3.70 -23.86 34.33
C SER A 198 -3.96 -24.63 35.63
N ALA A 199 -5.02 -25.44 35.71
CA ALA A 199 -5.42 -26.20 36.90
C ALA A 199 -5.14 -27.72 36.83
N ALA A 200 -4.76 -28.29 35.67
CA ALA A 200 -4.77 -29.76 35.56
C ALA A 200 -3.60 -30.50 36.23
N GLY A 201 -2.62 -29.77 36.78
CA GLY A 201 -1.42 -30.35 37.41
C GLY A 201 -1.18 -29.93 38.86
N VAL A 202 -2.18 -29.36 39.56
CA VAL A 202 -2.00 -28.92 40.95
C VAL A 202 -1.96 -30.13 41.88
N ASN A 203 -0.85 -30.33 42.59
CA ASN A 203 -0.74 -31.32 43.66
C ASN A 203 -1.56 -30.84 44.87
N LEU A 204 -2.72 -31.44 45.09
CA LEU A 204 -3.54 -31.21 46.27
C LEU A 204 -2.87 -31.87 47.49
N LEU A 205 -2.95 -31.22 48.66
CA LEU A 205 -2.48 -31.78 49.93
C LEU A 205 -3.25 -33.07 50.26
N ASN A 206 -2.59 -34.05 50.88
CA ASN A 206 -3.19 -35.36 51.22
C ASN A 206 -4.49 -35.18 52.02
N GLY A 207 -5.63 -35.47 51.38
CA GLY A 207 -6.99 -35.32 51.94
C GLY A 207 -7.88 -34.32 51.21
N ALA A 208 -7.34 -33.47 50.31
CA ALA A 208 -8.13 -32.54 49.51
C ALA A 208 -8.40 -33.13 48.11
N THR A 209 -9.68 -33.34 47.77
CA THR A 209 -10.15 -33.82 46.45
C THR A 209 -10.71 -32.72 45.56
N THR A 210 -10.71 -31.46 46.02
CA THR A 210 -11.42 -30.35 45.37
C THR A 210 -10.50 -29.20 44.98
N ILE A 211 -10.72 -28.62 43.79
CA ILE A 211 -10.03 -27.42 43.30
C ILE A 211 -11.05 -26.29 43.19
N LYS A 212 -10.90 -25.24 44.01
CA LYS A 212 -11.74 -24.04 43.91
C LYS A 212 -11.16 -23.08 42.87
N MET A 213 -11.74 -23.03 41.67
CA MET A 213 -11.38 -22.01 40.69
C MET A 213 -12.10 -20.70 41.03
N MET A 214 -11.34 -19.61 41.13
CA MET A 214 -11.90 -18.27 41.37
C MET A 214 -11.43 -17.32 40.26
N PRO A 215 -12.30 -16.40 39.79
CA PRO A 215 -11.87 -15.32 38.91
C PRO A 215 -10.80 -14.47 39.59
N HIS A 216 -9.92 -13.86 38.79
CA HIS A 216 -8.87 -12.98 39.30
C HIS A 216 -9.46 -11.83 40.12
N GLN A 217 -8.84 -11.50 41.27
CA GLN A 217 -9.36 -10.53 42.27
C GLN A 217 -9.71 -9.16 41.68
N ASN A 218 -8.99 -8.71 40.66
CA ASN A 218 -9.29 -7.44 39.97
C ASN A 218 -10.68 -7.40 39.33
N VAL A 219 -11.22 -8.53 38.87
CA VAL A 219 -12.56 -8.63 38.28
C VAL A 219 -13.63 -8.76 39.37
N LEU A 220 -13.29 -9.39 40.51
CA LEU A 220 -14.19 -9.53 41.64
C LEU A 220 -14.40 -8.21 42.40
N ASN A 221 -13.42 -7.31 42.38
CA ASN A 221 -13.49 -6.01 43.06
C ASN A 221 -14.32 -4.97 42.29
N THR A 222 -14.61 -5.21 41.01
CA THR A 222 -15.41 -4.31 40.16
C THR A 222 -16.90 -4.66 40.15
N LEU A 223 -17.30 -5.76 40.79
CA LEU A 223 -18.68 -6.29 40.73
C LEU A 223 -19.38 -6.13 42.08
N ASN A 224 -20.69 -5.84 42.04
CA ASN A 224 -21.52 -5.74 43.25
C ASN A 224 -21.77 -7.12 43.87
N ASP A 225 -22.05 -7.18 45.18
CA ASP A 225 -22.15 -8.45 45.93
C ASP A 225 -23.20 -9.43 45.39
N SER A 226 -24.27 -8.92 44.75
CA SER A 226 -25.30 -9.75 44.11
C SER A 226 -24.82 -10.41 42.81
N GLU A 227 -23.91 -9.75 42.08
CA GLU A 227 -23.32 -10.25 40.81
C GLU A 227 -22.10 -11.15 41.08
N ARG A 228 -21.43 -10.93 42.21
CA ARG A 228 -20.26 -11.71 42.65
C ARG A 228 -20.63 -13.13 43.09
N LYS A 229 -21.76 -13.30 43.78
CA LYS A 229 -22.21 -14.60 44.34
C LYS A 229 -22.31 -15.75 43.32
N PRO A 230 -22.90 -15.58 42.13
CA PRO A 230 -23.00 -16.66 41.13
C PRO A 230 -21.68 -16.97 40.40
N LEU A 231 -20.72 -16.04 40.35
CA LEU A 231 -19.41 -16.23 39.71
C LEU A 231 -18.42 -17.00 40.58
N ILE A 232 -18.69 -17.12 41.88
CA ILE A 232 -17.99 -18.02 42.80
C ILE A 232 -18.71 -19.37 42.76
N ASN A 233 -18.86 -19.96 41.57
CA ASN A 233 -19.40 -21.30 41.45
C ASN A 233 -18.26 -22.29 41.65
N ILE A 234 -18.40 -23.17 42.64
CA ILE A 234 -17.40 -24.21 42.93
C ILE A 234 -17.73 -25.38 42.00
N GLU A 235 -16.93 -25.58 40.96
CA GLU A 235 -17.04 -26.79 40.13
C GLU A 235 -16.21 -27.93 40.71
N TYR A 236 -16.85 -29.09 40.87
CA TYR A 236 -16.25 -30.30 41.42
C TYR A 236 -15.77 -31.19 40.28
N LEU A 237 -14.46 -31.42 40.18
CA LEU A 237 -13.89 -32.39 39.25
C LEU A 237 -13.38 -33.58 40.05
N GLU A 238 -14.11 -34.70 40.03
CA GLU A 238 -13.60 -35.96 40.56
C GLU A 238 -12.53 -36.52 39.62
N LYS A 239 -11.38 -36.85 40.20
CA LYS A 239 -10.26 -37.43 39.49
C LYS A 239 -10.51 -38.92 39.33
N ASN A 240 -11.07 -39.33 38.19
CA ASN A 240 -11.08 -40.75 37.82
C ASN A 240 -9.63 -41.18 37.58
N PHE A 241 -9.16 -42.12 38.39
CA PHE A 241 -7.81 -42.70 38.31
C PHE A 241 -7.61 -43.47 37.00
#